data_AF-A0A6S7L1U0-F1
#
_entry.id   AF-A0A6S7L1U0-F1
#
_cell.length_a   1.000
_cell.length_b   1.000
_cell.length_c   1.000
_cell.angle_alpha   90.00
_cell.angle_beta   90.00
_cell.angle_gamma   90.00
#
_symmetry.space_group_name_H-M   'P 1'
#
loop_
_entity.id
_entity.type
_entity.pdbx_description
1 polymer ?
#
loop_
_entity_poly.entity_id
_entity_poly.type
_entity_poly.pdbx_seq_one_letter_code
_entity_poly.pdbx_strand_id
1 'polypeptide(L)'
;FWKYESEQFADDIAHIPWDAVQLMDSVDDKLNAFNDFFLTCLDSHAPVKTIIKLNPFITEDIRKLIATWKNVHKKARISRLKEDWF
;
A
#
# COMPACT_ATOMS: atom_id res chain seq x y z
N PHE A 1 -10.32 2.19 9.28
CA PHE A 1 -10.64 3.17 8.22
C PHE A 1 -9.66 4.32 8.37
N TRP A 2 -8.87 4.62 7.34
CA TRP A 2 -8.08 5.85 7.33
C TRP A 2 -9.05 7.03 7.34
N LYS A 3 -8.79 8.02 8.20
CA LYS A 3 -9.56 9.26 8.21
C LYS A 3 -9.07 10.07 7.01
N TYR A 4 -9.92 10.19 6.01
CA TYR A 4 -9.67 11.12 4.90
C TYR A 4 -9.70 12.54 5.45
N GLU A 5 -8.64 13.31 5.22
CA GLU A 5 -8.52 14.70 5.65
C GLU A 5 -8.56 15.61 4.42
N SER A 6 -9.75 16.16 4.15
CA SER A 6 -10.01 16.93 2.93
C SER A 6 -9.20 18.23 2.83
N GLU A 7 -8.91 18.86 3.97
CA GLU A 7 -8.13 20.10 4.03
C GLU A 7 -6.68 19.85 3.64
N GLN A 8 -6.05 18.80 4.21
CA GLN A 8 -4.70 18.41 3.85
C GLN A 8 -4.58 17.98 2.38
N PHE A 9 -5.61 17.31 1.83
CA PHE A 9 -5.63 16.94 0.42
C PHE A 9 -5.70 18.17 -0.50
N ALA A 10 -6.51 19.17 -0.14
CA ALA A 10 -6.63 20.41 -0.90
C ALA A 10 -5.31 21.20 -0.88
N ASP A 11 -4.66 21.28 0.29
CA ASP A 11 -3.36 21.92 0.43
C ASP A 11 -2.29 21.19 -0.38
N ASP A 12 -2.23 19.86 -0.30
CA ASP A 12 -1.22 19.07 -1.02
C ASP A 12 -1.40 19.18 -2.55
N ILE A 13 -2.64 19.18 -3.06
CA ILE A 13 -2.93 19.42 -4.48
C ILE A 13 -2.49 20.81 -4.93
N ALA A 14 -2.66 21.83 -4.08
CA ALA A 14 -2.28 23.20 -4.39
C ALA A 14 -0.75 23.38 -4.46
N HIS A 15 0.03 22.54 -3.77
CA HIS A 15 1.49 22.58 -3.76
C HIS A 15 2.15 21.74 -4.86
N ILE A 16 1.37 20.99 -5.65
CA ILE A 16 1.92 20.26 -6.80
C ILE A 16 2.46 21.26 -7.83
N PRO A 17 3.70 21.09 -8.32
CA PRO A 17 4.29 21.99 -9.31
C PRO A 17 3.69 21.72 -10.71
N TRP A 18 2.46 22.16 -10.94
CA TRP A 18 1.73 21.98 -12.21
C TRP A 18 2.44 22.60 -13.41
N ASP A 19 3.33 23.57 -13.18
CA ASP A 19 4.19 24.16 -14.22
C ASP A 19 5.07 23.11 -14.90
N ALA A 20 5.45 22.04 -14.20
CA ALA A 20 6.20 20.93 -14.78
C ALA A 20 5.41 20.20 -15.88
N VAL A 21 4.08 20.15 -15.78
CA VAL A 21 3.23 19.59 -16.84
C VAL A 21 3.28 20.49 -18.08
N GLN A 22 3.29 21.81 -17.91
CA GLN A 22 3.30 22.73 -19.06
C GLN A 22 4.61 22.69 -19.86
N LEU A 23 5.70 22.29 -19.21
CA LEU A 23 7.04 22.17 -19.79
C LEU A 23 7.27 20.89 -20.62
N MET A 24 6.35 19.93 -20.63
CA MET A 24 6.50 18.70 -21.42
C MET A 24 6.29 18.95 -22.92
N ASP A 25 6.99 18.19 -23.74
CA ASP A 25 7.09 18.43 -25.20
C ASP A 25 5.85 18.00 -25.98
N SER A 26 5.19 16.89 -25.59
CA SER A 26 4.01 16.36 -26.29
C SER A 26 2.74 16.41 -25.44
N VAL A 27 1.58 16.45 -26.09
CA VAL A 27 0.27 16.41 -25.40
C VAL A 27 0.12 15.12 -24.59
N ASP A 28 0.63 14.00 -25.10
CA ASP A 28 0.59 12.72 -24.40
C ASP A 28 1.49 12.74 -23.15
N ASP A 29 2.67 13.34 -23.23
CA ASP A 29 3.57 13.50 -22.07
C ASP A 29 2.99 14.44 -21.02
N LYS A 30 2.28 15.50 -21.44
CA LYS A 30 1.53 16.37 -20.53
C LYS A 30 0.44 15.61 -19.78
N LEU A 31 -0.32 14.79 -20.51
CA LEU A 31 -1.38 13.99 -19.91
C LEU A 31 -0.82 12.95 -18.92
N ASN A 32 0.28 12.30 -19.28
CA ASN A 32 0.96 11.35 -18.40
C ASN A 32 1.50 12.04 -17.15
N ALA A 33 2.22 13.16 -17.28
CA ALA A 33 2.74 13.93 -16.15
C ALA A 33 1.62 14.43 -15.22
N PHE A 34 0.50 14.88 -15.79
CA PHE A 34 -0.68 15.26 -15.01
C PHE A 34 -1.22 14.07 -14.21
N ASN A 35 -1.43 12.93 -14.86
CA ASN A 35 -1.94 11.73 -14.20
C ASN A 35 -1.00 11.26 -13.09
N ASP A 36 0.31 11.27 -13.33
CA ASP A 36 1.30 10.86 -12.35
C ASP A 36 1.26 11.74 -11.10
N PHE A 37 1.22 13.07 -11.26
CA PHE A 37 1.14 13.98 -10.11
C PHE A 37 -0.18 13.84 -9.34
N PHE A 38 -1.30 13.77 -10.06
CA PHE A 38 -2.62 13.65 -9.45
C PHE A 38 -2.77 12.32 -8.70
N LEU A 39 -2.42 11.19 -9.33
CA LEU A 39 -2.54 9.87 -8.73
C LEU A 39 -1.58 9.69 -7.56
N THR A 40 -0.37 10.25 -7.62
CA THR A 40 0.58 10.21 -6.49
C THR A 40 0.02 10.93 -5.26
N CYS A 41 -0.59 12.10 -5.46
CA CYS A 41 -1.26 12.82 -4.38
C CYS A 41 -2.50 12.07 -3.88
N LEU A 42 -3.27 11.46 -4.78
CA LEU A 42 -4.45 10.69 -4.40
C LEU A 42 -4.08 9.44 -3.58
N ASP A 43 -3.06 8.69 -4.01
CA ASP A 43 -2.61 7.46 -3.35
C ASP A 43 -1.96 7.73 -1.99
N SER A 44 -1.35 8.90 -1.77
CA SER A 44 -0.81 9.26 -0.45
C SER A 44 -1.93 9.48 0.58
N HIS A 45 -3.04 10.07 0.15
CA HIS A 45 -4.21 10.37 0.98
C HIS A 45 -5.18 9.21 1.12
N ALA A 46 -5.29 8.38 0.10
CA ALA A 46 -6.21 7.25 0.04
C ALA A 46 -5.53 6.00 -0.56
N PRO A 47 -4.48 5.45 0.08
CA PRO A 47 -3.86 4.25 -0.42
C PRO A 47 -4.88 3.15 -0.43
N VAL A 48 -5.04 2.57 -1.60
CA VAL A 48 -5.86 1.41 -1.86
C VAL A 48 -5.22 0.23 -1.12
N LYS A 49 -5.46 0.14 0.18
CA LYS A 49 -5.11 -1.05 0.95
C LYS A 49 -6.08 -2.13 0.54
N THR A 50 -5.58 -3.11 -0.22
CA THR A 50 -6.27 -4.38 -0.39
C THR A 50 -6.43 -5.01 0.99
N ILE A 51 -7.58 -4.81 1.61
CA ILE A 51 -7.91 -5.45 2.86
C ILE A 51 -8.18 -6.91 2.52
N ILE A 52 -7.19 -7.78 2.69
CA ILE A 52 -7.41 -9.23 2.70
C ILE A 52 -8.29 -9.50 3.93
N LYS A 53 -9.60 -9.52 3.71
CA LYS A 53 -10.58 -9.81 4.75
C LYS A 53 -10.34 -11.26 5.18
N LEU A 54 -9.88 -11.48 6.42
CA LEU A 54 -9.81 -12.83 6.96
C LEU A 54 -11.21 -13.45 6.85
N ASN A 55 -11.25 -14.69 6.38
CA ASN A 55 -12.48 -15.46 6.27
C ASN A 55 -13.20 -15.43 7.65
N PRO A 56 -14.47 -14.95 7.73
CA PRO A 56 -15.19 -14.80 8.99
C PRO A 56 -15.40 -16.12 9.74
N PHE A 57 -15.20 -17.26 9.08
CA PHE A 57 -15.29 -18.59 9.68
C PHE A 57 -13.99 -19.09 10.33
N ILE A 58 -12.92 -18.27 10.33
CA ILE A 58 -11.69 -18.60 11.04
C ILE A 58 -11.91 -18.37 12.53
N THR A 59 -12.08 -19.47 13.27
CA THR A 59 -12.15 -19.47 14.73
C THR A 59 -10.81 -19.05 15.34
N GLU A 60 -10.86 -18.64 16.61
CA GLU A 60 -9.66 -18.20 17.34
C GLU A 60 -8.59 -19.30 17.42
N ASP A 61 -9.00 -20.57 17.45
CA ASP A 61 -8.07 -21.72 17.45
C ASP A 61 -7.34 -21.86 16.12
N ILE A 62 -8.04 -21.69 14.99
CA ILE A 62 -7.42 -21.69 13.66
C ILE A 62 -6.45 -20.49 13.54
N ARG A 63 -6.81 -19.33 14.10
CA ARG A 63 -5.93 -18.16 14.12
C ARG A 63 -4.65 -18.41 14.91
N LYS A 64 -4.74 -19.05 16.08
CA LYS A 64 -3.58 -19.46 16.88
C LYS A 64 -2.70 -20.44 16.14
N LEU A 65 -3.28 -21.43 15.46
CA LEU A 65 -2.55 -22.40 14.63
C LEU A 65 -1.78 -21.70 13.50
N ILE A 66 -2.42 -20.78 12.77
CA ILE A 66 -1.77 -19.98 11.72
C ILE A 66 -0.61 -19.15 12.29
N ALA A 67 -0.79 -18.54 13.47
CA ALA A 67 0.26 -17.75 14.11
C ALA A 67 1.45 -18.61 14.55
N THR A 68 1.21 -19.76 15.16
CA THR A 68 2.24 -20.74 15.53
C THR A 68 3.00 -21.22 14.30
N TRP A 69 2.28 -21.61 13.24
CA TRP A 69 2.88 -22.05 11.98
C TRP A 69 3.77 -20.96 11.37
N LYS A 70 3.28 -19.71 11.30
CA LYS A 70 4.07 -18.56 10.81
C LYS A 70 5.35 -18.34 11.62
N ASN A 71 5.29 -18.51 12.94
CA ASN A 71 6.46 -18.35 13.81
C ASN A 71 7.50 -19.46 13.60
N VAL A 72 7.07 -20.71 13.48
CA VAL A 72 7.96 -21.84 13.15
C VAL A 72 8.62 -21.60 11.80
N HIS A 73 7.82 -21.26 10.78
CA HIS A 73 8.30 -21.01 9.43
C HIS A 73 9.26 -19.81 9.36
N LYS A 74 9.01 -18.74 10.14
CA LYS A 74 9.93 -17.60 10.27
C LYS A 74 11.26 -18.04 10.87
N LYS A 75 11.25 -18.87 11.93
CA LYS A 75 12.47 -19.40 12.55
C LYS A 75 13.26 -20.27 11.58
N ALA A 76 12.60 -21.20 10.89
CA ALA A 76 13.21 -22.09 9.90
C ALA A 76 13.87 -21.33 8.74
N ARG A 77 13.22 -20.25 8.28
CA ARG A 77 13.79 -19.35 7.26
C ARG A 77 15.04 -18.61 7.74
N ILE A 78 15.09 -18.25 9.02
CA ILE A 78 16.23 -17.53 9.61
C ILE A 78 17.40 -18.50 9.86
N SER A 79 17.12 -19.67 10.45
CA SER A 79 18.15 -20.65 10.79
C SER A 79 18.72 -21.37 9.56
N ARG A 80 17.93 -21.54 8.50
CA ARG A 80 18.28 -22.31 7.28
C ARG A 80 18.65 -23.77 7.56
N LEU A 81 18.39 -24.26 8.77
CA LEU A 81 18.59 -25.64 9.19
C LEU A 81 17.36 -26.45 8.79
N LYS A 82 17.57 -27.65 8.25
CA LYS A 82 16.48 -28.51 7.73
C LYS A 82 15.59 -29.02 8.87
N GLU A 83 16.17 -29.13 10.06
CA GLU A 83 15.56 -29.63 11.28
C GLU A 83 14.47 -28.68 11.81
N ASP A 84 14.60 -27.38 11.56
CA ASP A 84 13.65 -26.37 12.06
C ASP A 84 12.37 -26.26 11.22
N TRP A 85 12.25 -27.04 10.15
CA TRP A 85 11.09 -27.07 9.26
C TRP A 85 9.99 -28.05 9.72
N PHE A 86 10.28 -28.90 10.70
CA PHE A 86 9.41 -30.00 11.13
C PHE A 86 8.95 -29.84 12.59
#